data_AF-A0A4P7F4B8-F1
#
_entry.id   AF-A0A4P7F4B8-F1
#
_cell.length_a   1.000
_cell.length_b   1.000
_cell.length_c   1.000
_cell.angle_alpha   90.00
_cell.angle_beta   90.00
_cell.angle_gamma   90.00
#
_symmetry.space_group_name_H-M   'P 1'
#
loop_
_entity.id
_entity.type
_entity.pdbx_description
1 polymer ?
#
loop_
_entity_poly.entity_id
_entity_poly.type
_entity_poly.pdbx_seq_one_letter_code
_entity_poly.pdbx_strand_id
1 'polypeptide(L)' 'MTTDYKVTVEELPDGQWACFLRLAGNDQPFDLGKRFKNEERAELWLNVSEATTAIDMVLAKCR' A
#
# COMPACT_ATOMS: atom_id res chain seq x y z
N MET A 1 -5.79 -16.84 9.91
CA MET A 1 -6.73 -15.96 9.20
C MET A 1 -5.90 -15.22 8.18
N THR A 2 -5.89 -15.68 6.94
CA THR A 2 -5.21 -15.00 5.84
C THR A 2 -6.04 -13.76 5.58
N THR A 3 -5.57 -12.60 6.01
CA THR A 3 -6.27 -11.35 5.68
C THR A 3 -6.10 -11.16 4.18
N ASP A 4 -7.16 -11.36 3.40
CA ASP A 4 -7.17 -11.18 1.95
C ASP A 4 -7.03 -9.69 1.63
N TYR A 5 -5.78 -9.23 1.58
CA TYR A 5 -5.41 -7.89 1.18
C TYR A 5 -4.60 -7.93 -0.12
N LYS A 6 -4.79 -6.92 -0.96
CA LYS A 6 -4.04 -6.73 -2.19
C LYS A 6 -3.37 -5.38 -2.16
N VAL A 7 -2.06 -5.35 -2.41
CA VAL A 7 -1.34 -4.09 -2.58
C VAL A 7 -1.30 -3.75 -4.08
N THR A 8 -1.61 -2.51 -4.42
CA THR A 8 -1.49 -1.94 -5.77
C THR A 8 -0.54 -0.76 -5.75
N VAL A 9 0.25 -0.62 -6.81
CA VAL A 9 1.11 0.54 -7.05
C VAL A 9 0.42 1.36 -8.12
N GLU A 10 0.12 2.63 -7.82
CA GLU A 10 -0.65 3.50 -8.71
C GLU A 10 0.05 4.85 -8.86
N GLU A 11 0.04 5.40 -10.08
CA GLU A 11 0.53 6.75 -10.38
C GLU A 11 -0.51 7.79 -9.94
N LEU A 12 -0.04 8.80 -9.22
CA LEU A 12 -0.82 9.94 -8.76
C LEU A 12 -0.85 11.03 -9.84
N PRO A 13 -1.85 11.93 -9.82
CA PRO A 13 -1.96 13.06 -10.75
C PRO A 13 -0.76 14.02 -10.77
N ASP A 14 0.07 13.98 -9.73
CA ASP A 14 1.30 14.76 -9.58
C ASP A 14 2.52 14.10 -10.28
N GLY A 15 2.34 12.93 -10.90
CA GLY A 15 3.41 12.13 -11.52
C GLY A 15 4.25 11.34 -10.51
N GLN A 16 3.84 11.33 -9.24
CA GLN A 16 4.44 10.51 -8.19
C GLN A 16 3.71 9.17 -8.09
N TRP A 17 4.38 8.14 -7.61
CA TRP A 17 3.84 6.80 -7.43
C TRP A 17 3.55 6.55 -5.96
N ALA A 18 2.45 5.85 -5.65
CA ALA A 18 2.11 5.48 -4.28
C ALA A 18 1.63 4.03 -4.20
N CYS A 19 1.74 3.46 -3.01
CA CYS A 19 1.29 2.11 -2.73
C CYS A 19 -0.04 2.15 -1.96
N PHE A 20 -0.99 1.36 -2.43
CA PHE A 20 -2.36 1.32 -1.92
C PHE A 20 -2.71 -0.09 -1.46
N LEU A 21 -3.24 -0.21 -0.26
CA LEU A 21 -3.72 -1.48 0.31
C LEU A 21 -5.23 -1.59 0.12
N ARG A 22 -5.67 -2.59 -0.64
CA ARG A 22 -7.09 -2.95 -0.80
C ARG A 22 -7.41 -4.11 0.13
N LEU A 23 -8.44 -3.96 0.95
CA LEU A 23 -8.89 -5.01 1.86
C LEU A 23 -10.22 -5.58 1.38
N ALA A 24 -10.36 -6.91 1.41
CA ALA A 24 -11.64 -7.55 1.16
C ALA A 24 -12.68 -7.07 2.19
N GLY A 25 -13.71 -6.34 1.73
CA GLY A 25 -14.74 -5.74 2.57
C GLY A 25 -14.60 -4.22 2.78
N ASN A 26 -13.50 -3.61 2.36
CA ASN A 26 -13.40 -2.16 2.23
C ASN A 26 -13.47 -1.76 0.75
N ASP A 27 -14.38 -0.83 0.45
CA ASP A 27 -14.59 -0.34 -0.91
C ASP A 27 -13.43 0.55 -1.38
N GLN A 28 -12.78 1.25 -0.44
CA GLN A 28 -11.69 2.19 -0.73
C GLN A 28 -10.31 1.61 -0.40
N PRO A 29 -9.31 1.82 -1.28
CA PRO A 29 -7.92 1.52 -0.98
C PRO A 29 -7.39 2.45 0.12
N PHE A 30 -6.51 1.91 0.97
CA PHE A 30 -5.77 2.67 1.97
C PHE A 30 -4.42 3.09 1.40
N ASP A 31 -4.11 4.39 1.45
CA ASP A 31 -2.78 4.90 1.15
C ASP A 31 -1.79 4.45 2.23
N LEU A 32 -0.70 3.80 1.83
CA LEU A 32 0.37 3.38 2.73
C LEU A 32 1.29 4.55 3.17
N GLY A 33 1.02 5.76 2.71
CA GLY A 33 1.57 7.02 3.21
C GLY A 33 2.89 7.43 2.57
N LYS A 34 3.36 6.73 1.53
CA LYS A 34 4.62 7.02 0.86
C LYS A 34 4.44 7.33 -0.62
N ARG A 35 5.21 8.31 -1.07
CA ARG A 35 5.29 8.72 -2.48
C ARG A 35 6.67 8.43 -3.03
N PHE A 36 6.70 8.00 -4.29
CA PHE A 36 7.87 7.58 -5.02
C PHE A 36 7.97 8.33 -6.34
N LYS A 37 9.18 8.45 -6.86
CA LYS A 37 9.42 9.14 -8.14
C LYS A 37 9.14 8.27 -9.37
N ASN A 38 9.05 6.96 -9.18
CA ASN A 38 8.81 5.97 -10.22
C ASN A 38 8.19 4.70 -9.63
N GLU A 39 7.56 3.91 -10.49
CA GLU A 39 6.91 2.63 -10.16
C GLU A 39 7.89 1.65 -9.50
N GLU A 40 9.08 1.47 -10.08
CA GLU A 40 10.09 0.52 -9.59
C GLU A 40 10.47 0.78 -8.13
N ARG A 41 10.61 2.03 -7.69
CA ARG A 41 10.89 2.34 -6.28
C ARG A 41 9.72 2.03 -5.35
N ALA A 42 8.49 2.22 -5.83
CA ALA A 42 7.30 1.88 -5.08
C ALA A 42 7.20 0.35 -4.90
N GLU A 43 7.46 -0.41 -5.95
CA GLU A 43 7.51 -1.88 -5.90
C GLU A 43 8.66 -2.40 -5.03
N LEU A 44 9.85 -1.82 -5.16
CA LEU A 44 10.99 -2.17 -4.30
C LEU A 44 10.71 -1.86 -2.83
N TRP A 45 9.99 -0.78 -2.55
CA TRP A 45 9.59 -0.47 -1.18
C TRP A 45 8.66 -1.52 -0.58
N LEU A 46 7.77 -2.14 -1.37
CA LEU A 46 6.92 -3.24 -0.91
C LEU A 46 7.70 -4.47 -0.42
N ASN A 47 8.99 -4.58 -0.79
CA ASN A 47 9.86 -5.66 -0.35
C ASN A 47 10.66 -5.35 0.93
N VAL A 48 10.56 -4.13 1.47
CA VAL A 48 11.27 -3.76 2.71
C VAL A 48 10.34 -3.82 3.92
N SER A 49 10.93 -4.02 5.11
CA SER A 49 10.19 -4.14 6.38
C SER A 49 9.30 -2.95 6.71
N GLU A 50 9.63 -1.77 6.20
CA GLU A 50 8.81 -0.57 6.37
C GLU A 50 7.43 -0.71 5.71
N ALA A 51 7.36 -1.31 4.51
CA ALA A 51 6.09 -1.54 3.84
C ALA A 51 5.25 -2.59 4.58
N THR A 52 5.87 -3.69 5.02
CA THR A 52 5.19 -4.68 5.86
C THR A 52 4.60 -4.04 7.12
N THR A 53 5.36 -3.17 7.78
CA THR A 53 4.90 -2.45 8.97
C THR A 53 3.71 -1.54 8.65
N ALA A 54 3.75 -0.80 7.54
CA ALA A 54 2.66 0.06 7.11
C ALA A 54 1.37 -0.75 6.84
N ILE A 55 1.51 -1.91 6.18
CA ILE A 55 0.41 -2.83 5.93
C ILE A 55 -0.18 -3.32 7.26
N ASP A 56 0.64 -3.84 8.17
CA ASP A 56 0.21 -4.33 9.49
C ASP A 56 -0.55 -3.25 10.29
N MET A 57 -0.08 -1.99 10.24
CA MET A 57 -0.78 -0.88 10.90
C MET A 57 -2.18 -0.63 10.31
N VAL A 58 -2.33 -0.73 8.99
CA VAL A 58 -3.66 -0.58 8.35
C VAL A 58 -4.55 -1.77 8.69
N LEU A 59 -4.01 -2.99 8.66
CA LEU A 59 -4.74 -4.20 9.04
C LEU A 59 -5.21 -4.14 10.49
N ALA A 60 -4.36 -3.68 11.41
CA ALA A 60 -4.69 -3.52 12.82
C ALA A 60 -5.79 -2.49 13.07
N LYS A 61 -5.90 -1.45 12.22
CA LYS A 61 -6.99 -0.46 12.29
C LYS A 61 -8.32 -0.96 11.71
N CYS A 62 -8.28 -1.89 10.78
CA CYS A 62 -9.47 -2.44 10.13
C CYS A 62 -10.02 -3.69 10.83
N ARG A 63 -9.34 -4.16 11.89
CA ARG A 63 -9.77 -5.25 12.76
C ARG A 63 -10.59 -4.71 13.93
#